data_AF-A0A962MCR4-F1
#
_entry.id   AF-A0A962MCR4-F1
#
_cell.length_a   1.000
_cell.length_b   1.000
_cell.length_c   1.000
_cell.angle_alpha   90.00
_cell.angle_beta   90.00
_cell.angle_gamma   90.00
#
_symmetry.space_group_name_H-M   'P 1'
#
loop_
_entity.id
_entity.type
_entity.pdbx_description
1 polymer ?
#
loop_
_entity_poly.entity_id
_entity_poly.type
_entity_poly.pdbx_seq_one_letter_code
_entity_poly.pdbx_strand_id
1 'polypeptide(L)'
;VNDALQLLQTSAADKQAASDNQADAADTEPAGANNELAASALLTDWHRTLLTLADQHGLHGLLVGRCCRLLLNAQQIEPEQAAVRLQFALSGGVPAEQAAAWLDGFLGGGGALLLYDAKVWSIVDTWLCSLDPKMFQTLLPLLRRTFAGFAFGERRQLLEKVQTQPAGKTAIPASAEAFDPALAAACLPLLSQLLGLQEESP
;
A
#
# COMPACT_ATOMS: atom_id res chain seq x y z
N VAL A 1 -11.86 29.48 -32.33
CA VAL A 1 -11.56 28.03 -32.23
C VAL A 1 -10.89 27.49 -33.48
N ASN A 2 -11.19 27.98 -34.69
CA ASN A 2 -10.39 27.67 -35.90
C ASN A 2 -9.09 28.51 -36.03
N ASP A 3 -9.02 29.71 -35.43
CA ASP A 3 -7.80 30.55 -35.44
C ASP A 3 -6.72 30.17 -34.42
N ALA A 4 -7.06 29.39 -33.39
CA ALA A 4 -6.08 28.93 -32.40
C ALA A 4 -5.26 27.72 -32.90
N LEU A 5 -5.73 27.05 -33.97
CA LEU A 5 -5.03 25.92 -34.59
C LEU A 5 -4.11 26.33 -35.75
N GLN A 6 -4.25 27.54 -36.31
CA GLN A 6 -3.33 28.04 -37.34
C GLN A 6 -2.02 28.64 -36.78
N LEU A 7 -2.02 29.10 -35.53
CA LEU A 7 -0.81 29.67 -34.89
C LEU A 7 0.19 28.62 -34.39
N LEU A 8 -0.16 27.33 -34.37
CA LEU A 8 0.75 26.25 -34.00
C LEU A 8 1.41 25.55 -35.20
N GLN A 9 0.97 25.82 -36.44
CA GLN A 9 1.54 25.20 -37.65
C GLN A 9 2.51 26.10 -38.41
N THR A 10 2.50 27.42 -38.21
CA THR A 10 3.45 28.35 -38.85
C THR A 10 4.80 28.46 -38.15
N SER A 11 4.94 27.99 -36.91
CA SER A 11 6.24 27.91 -36.23
C SER A 11 7.12 26.74 -36.69
N ALA A 12 6.57 25.80 -37.47
CA ALA A 12 7.27 24.60 -37.93
C ALA A 12 7.93 24.76 -39.32
N ALA A 13 7.81 25.92 -39.97
CA ALA A 13 8.30 26.12 -41.34
C ALA A 13 9.57 27.00 -41.46
N ASP A 14 10.10 27.55 -40.36
CA ASP A 14 11.14 28.60 -40.43
C ASP A 14 12.54 28.15 -39.96
N LYS A 15 12.85 26.85 -40.05
CA LYS A 15 14.18 26.34 -39.63
C LYS A 15 14.82 25.33 -40.59
N GLN A 16 14.58 25.49 -41.90
CA GLN A 16 15.23 24.67 -42.93
C GLN A 16 15.89 25.54 -44.02
N ALA A 17 16.94 26.30 -43.68
CA ALA A 17 17.99 26.75 -44.61
C ALA A 17 19.18 27.40 -43.88
N ALA A 18 20.00 26.60 -43.22
CA ALA A 18 21.43 26.88 -43.04
C ALA A 18 22.14 25.54 -42.79
N SER A 19 22.62 24.94 -43.87
CA SER A 19 23.50 23.76 -43.86
C SER A 19 24.89 24.13 -43.33
N ASP A 20 25.58 23.11 -42.84
CA ASP A 20 27.03 23.00 -42.63
C ASP A 20 27.59 23.52 -41.31
N ASN A 21 27.49 22.69 -40.26
CA ASN A 21 28.71 22.15 -39.65
C ASN A 21 28.44 20.85 -38.87
N GLN A 22 29.32 19.87 -39.07
CA GLN A 22 29.30 18.52 -38.52
C GLN A 22 30.02 18.48 -37.15
N ALA A 23 29.34 18.02 -36.10
CA ALA A 23 29.89 17.37 -34.89
C ALA A 23 28.68 16.86 -34.05
N ASP A 24 28.23 15.64 -34.28
CA ASP A 24 28.60 14.43 -33.53
C ASP A 24 27.97 14.34 -32.12
N ALA A 25 27.06 13.38 -31.99
CA ALA A 25 26.51 12.75 -30.79
C ALA A 25 26.02 13.62 -29.62
N ALA A 26 24.74 14.01 -29.64
CA ALA A 26 23.92 14.15 -28.42
C ALA A 26 22.42 14.23 -28.77
N ASP A 27 21.59 13.70 -27.88
CA ASP A 27 20.17 14.03 -27.74
C ASP A 27 19.17 13.37 -28.72
N THR A 28 19.12 12.05 -28.66
CA THR A 28 17.80 11.39 -28.61
C THR A 28 17.63 10.86 -27.19
N GLU A 29 17.38 11.77 -26.24
CA GLU A 29 16.92 11.36 -24.91
C GLU A 29 15.58 10.63 -25.06
N PRO A 30 15.43 9.43 -24.48
CA PRO A 30 14.19 8.69 -24.57
C PRO A 30 13.11 9.46 -23.80
N ALA A 31 12.10 9.96 -24.49
CA ALA A 31 10.91 10.58 -23.90
C ALA A 31 10.23 9.70 -22.82
N GLY A 32 10.49 8.39 -22.82
CA GLY A 32 10.08 7.45 -21.77
C GLY A 32 10.81 7.64 -20.43
N ALA A 33 12.12 7.94 -20.43
CA ALA A 33 12.89 8.10 -19.20
C ALA A 33 12.44 9.32 -18.39
N ASN A 34 12.09 10.42 -19.05
CA ASN A 34 11.57 11.61 -18.37
C ASN A 34 10.20 11.36 -17.73
N ASN A 35 9.37 10.49 -18.31
CA ASN A 35 8.08 10.11 -17.73
C ASN A 35 8.25 9.14 -16.54
N GLU A 36 9.20 8.20 -16.61
CA GLU A 36 9.52 7.28 -15.51
C GLU A 36 10.16 8.01 -14.32
N LEU A 37 11.02 8.99 -14.58
CA LEU A 37 11.60 9.88 -13.57
C LEU A 37 10.52 10.78 -12.93
N ALA A 38 9.59 11.32 -13.72
CA ALA A 38 8.48 12.11 -13.19
C ALA A 38 7.51 11.26 -12.35
N ALA A 39 7.18 10.05 -12.80
CA ALA A 39 6.31 9.12 -12.08
C ALA A 39 6.92 8.69 -10.74
N SER A 40 8.22 8.39 -10.71
CA SER A 40 8.92 8.03 -9.48
C SER A 40 9.08 9.20 -8.50
N ALA A 41 9.27 10.42 -8.99
CA ALA A 41 9.27 11.63 -8.17
C ALA A 41 7.90 11.85 -7.49
N LEU A 42 6.80 11.74 -8.26
CA LEU A 42 5.44 11.84 -7.73
C LEU A 42 5.13 10.77 -6.67
N LEU A 43 5.60 9.54 -6.89
CA LEU A 43 5.45 8.43 -5.94
C LEU A 43 6.19 8.71 -4.63
N THR A 44 7.39 9.29 -4.72
CA THR A 44 8.19 9.69 -3.56
C THR A 44 7.50 10.80 -2.76
N ASP A 45 6.96 11.82 -3.43
CA ASP A 45 6.24 12.91 -2.77
C ASP A 45 4.93 12.44 -2.14
N TRP A 46 4.24 11.49 -2.77
CA TRP A 46 3.07 10.82 -2.21
C TRP A 46 3.41 10.08 -0.92
N HIS A 47 4.48 9.27 -0.91
CA HIS A 47 4.93 8.56 0.30
C HIS A 47 5.31 9.53 1.42
N ARG A 48 6.00 10.64 1.11
CA ARG A 48 6.31 11.69 2.08
C ARG A 48 5.05 12.31 2.67
N THR A 49 4.04 12.55 1.83
CA THR A 49 2.75 13.09 2.27
C THR A 49 2.05 12.12 3.22
N LEU A 50 2.03 10.82 2.89
CA LEU A 50 1.45 9.79 3.77
C LEU A 50 2.19 9.69 5.11
N LEU A 51 3.52 9.79 5.13
CA LEU A 51 4.30 9.82 6.37
C LEU A 51 3.93 11.05 7.22
N THR A 52 3.83 12.22 6.58
CA THR A 52 3.44 13.46 7.26
C THR A 52 2.05 13.34 7.88
N LEU A 53 1.09 12.75 7.17
CA LEU A 53 -0.27 12.50 7.69
C LEU A 53 -0.27 11.42 8.78
N ALA A 54 0.56 10.39 8.67
CA ALA A 54 0.64 9.34 9.70
C ALA A 54 1.19 9.86 11.04
N ASP A 55 2.07 10.88 11.01
CA ASP A 55 2.70 11.44 12.20
C ASP A 55 2.03 12.77 12.67
N GLN A 56 1.03 13.26 11.93
CA GLN A 56 0.33 14.49 12.28
C GLN A 56 -0.61 14.31 13.49
N HIS A 57 -0.44 15.18 14.48
CA HIS A 57 -1.27 15.19 15.69
C HIS A 57 -2.64 15.79 15.41
N GLY A 58 -3.69 15.20 15.98
CA GLY A 58 -5.07 15.71 15.88
C GLY A 58 -5.84 15.27 14.62
N LEU A 59 -5.25 14.46 13.73
CA LEU A 59 -5.99 13.82 12.65
C LEU A 59 -6.93 12.73 13.17
N HIS A 60 -8.02 12.51 12.45
CA HIS A 60 -8.97 11.44 12.76
C HIS A 60 -8.29 10.06 12.63
N GLY A 61 -8.52 9.18 13.61
CA GLY A 61 -7.80 7.90 13.75
C GLY A 61 -7.84 7.05 12.48
N LEU A 62 -9.01 6.98 11.84
CA LEU A 62 -9.24 6.28 10.58
C LEU A 62 -8.22 6.66 9.49
N LEU A 63 -7.95 7.95 9.30
CA LEU A 63 -7.02 8.41 8.28
C LEU A 63 -5.58 8.00 8.61
N VAL A 64 -5.19 8.15 9.87
CA VAL A 64 -3.85 7.78 10.36
C VAL A 64 -3.63 6.27 10.20
N GLY A 65 -4.59 5.45 10.61
CA GLY A 65 -4.55 3.99 10.44
C GLY A 65 -4.45 3.59 8.96
N ARG A 66 -5.21 4.28 8.08
CA ARG A 66 -5.15 4.04 6.63
C ARG A 66 -3.81 4.44 6.02
N CYS A 67 -3.24 5.57 6.42
CA CYS A 67 -1.91 6.00 5.98
C CYS A 67 -0.84 5.00 6.40
N CYS A 68 -0.88 4.56 7.66
CA CYS A 68 0.02 3.52 8.18
C CYS A 68 -0.08 2.22 7.35
N ARG A 69 -1.30 1.79 7.01
CA ARG A 69 -1.52 0.62 6.15
C ARG A 69 -0.92 0.81 4.75
N LEU A 70 -1.18 1.95 4.11
CA LEU A 70 -0.68 2.23 2.77
C LEU A 70 0.85 2.25 2.74
N LEU A 71 1.48 2.84 3.74
CA LEU A 71 2.94 2.85 3.90
C LEU A 71 3.51 1.44 4.11
N LEU A 72 2.84 0.59 4.91
CA LEU A 72 3.27 -0.80 5.10
C LEU A 72 3.17 -1.60 3.79
N ASN A 73 2.07 -1.42 3.04
CA ASN A 73 1.88 -2.12 1.77
C ASN A 73 2.91 -1.67 0.72
N ALA A 74 3.25 -0.37 0.71
CA ALA A 74 4.29 0.19 -0.14
C ALA A 74 5.71 -0.09 0.37
N GLN A 75 5.88 -0.89 1.44
CA GLN A 75 7.15 -1.22 2.08
C GLN A 75 7.99 0.02 2.45
N GLN A 76 7.32 1.14 2.75
CA GLN A 76 7.98 2.38 3.18
C GLN A 76 8.21 2.41 4.69
N ILE A 77 7.49 1.57 5.44
CA ILE A 77 7.72 1.33 6.86
C ILE A 77 7.84 -0.18 7.09
N GLU A 78 8.73 -0.54 8.01
CA GLU A 78 8.88 -1.93 8.42
C GLU A 78 7.72 -2.38 9.32
N PRO A 79 7.41 -3.70 9.37
CA PRO A 79 6.36 -4.24 10.23
C PRO A 79 6.46 -3.81 11.69
N GLU A 80 7.68 -3.71 12.23
CA GLU A 80 7.96 -3.28 13.60
C GLU A 80 7.55 -1.81 13.82
N GLN A 81 7.79 -0.95 12.81
CA GLN A 81 7.40 0.45 12.87
C GLN A 81 5.88 0.62 12.83
N ALA A 82 5.19 -0.24 12.09
CA ALA A 82 3.73 -0.30 12.09
C ALA A 82 3.19 -0.83 13.43
N ALA A 83 3.85 -1.81 14.05
CA ALA A 83 3.49 -2.34 15.36
C ALA A 83 3.62 -1.30 16.48
N VAL A 84 4.68 -0.48 16.46
CA VAL A 84 4.85 0.64 17.40
C VAL A 84 3.73 1.66 17.25
N ARG A 85 3.35 2.00 16.01
CA ARG A 85 2.24 2.92 15.73
C ARG A 85 0.88 2.36 16.19
N LEU A 86 0.64 1.06 16.00
CA LEU A 86 -0.52 0.35 16.52
C LEU A 86 -0.57 0.44 18.06
N GLN A 87 0.52 0.10 18.74
CA GLN A 87 0.62 0.16 20.21
C GLN A 87 0.37 1.56 20.75
N PHE A 88 0.91 2.58 20.10
CA PHE A 88 0.72 3.97 20.51
C PHE A 88 -0.74 4.42 20.32
N ALA A 89 -1.34 4.12 19.17
CA ALA A 89 -2.71 4.51 18.84
C ALA A 89 -3.77 3.82 19.72
N LEU A 90 -3.48 2.62 20.22
CA LEU A 90 -4.35 1.84 21.12
C LEU A 90 -3.93 1.94 22.59
N SER A 91 -3.06 2.89 22.93
CA SER A 91 -2.66 3.13 24.31
C SER A 91 -3.81 3.71 25.13
N GLY A 92 -3.80 3.47 26.44
CA GLY A 92 -4.90 3.85 27.34
C GLY A 92 -5.13 5.38 27.47
N GLY A 93 -4.22 6.20 26.97
CA GLY A 93 -4.37 7.66 26.93
C GLY A 93 -5.16 8.19 25.73
N VAL A 94 -5.43 7.35 24.72
CA VAL A 94 -6.16 7.74 23.51
C VAL A 94 -7.67 7.53 23.73
N PRO A 95 -8.54 8.48 23.35
CA PRO A 95 -9.99 8.29 23.41
C PRO A 95 -10.42 7.01 22.68
N ALA A 96 -11.29 6.22 23.30
CA ALA A 96 -11.69 4.90 22.79
C ALA A 96 -12.23 4.94 21.35
N GLU A 97 -12.97 6.00 20.99
CA GLU A 97 -13.50 6.20 19.63
C GLU A 97 -12.39 6.45 18.60
N GLN A 98 -11.39 7.25 18.96
CA GLN A 98 -10.22 7.52 18.12
C GLN A 98 -9.38 6.25 17.93
N ALA A 99 -9.19 5.45 18.98
CA ALA A 99 -8.48 4.18 18.92
C ALA A 99 -9.20 3.15 18.03
N ALA A 100 -10.53 3.03 18.16
CA ALA A 100 -11.33 2.18 17.29
C ALA A 100 -11.27 2.64 15.83
N ALA A 101 -11.41 3.95 15.58
CA ALA A 101 -11.31 4.50 14.24
C ALA A 101 -9.94 4.21 13.61
N TRP A 102 -8.85 4.33 14.38
CA TRP A 102 -7.51 3.98 13.92
C TRP A 102 -7.41 2.51 13.52
N LEU A 103 -7.91 1.60 14.36
CA LEU A 103 -7.90 0.18 14.06
C LEU A 103 -8.74 -0.14 12.82
N ASP A 104 -9.93 0.46 12.67
CA ASP A 104 -10.77 0.32 11.48
C ASP A 104 -10.06 0.82 10.22
N GLY A 105 -9.36 1.96 10.29
CA GLY A 105 -8.58 2.50 9.18
C GLY A 105 -7.41 1.59 8.78
N PHE A 106 -6.71 1.05 9.77
CA PHE A 106 -5.61 0.10 9.56
C PHE A 106 -6.11 -1.23 8.98
N LEU A 107 -7.26 -1.71 9.42
CA LEU A 107 -7.87 -2.96 8.96
C LEU A 107 -8.83 -2.78 7.77
N GLY A 108 -8.88 -1.59 7.15
CA GLY A 108 -9.92 -1.15 6.19
C GLY A 108 -10.11 -1.95 4.89
N GLY A 109 -9.79 -3.24 4.86
CA GLY A 109 -10.24 -4.27 3.92
C GLY A 109 -11.01 -5.42 4.58
N GLY A 110 -11.42 -5.28 5.85
CA GLY A 110 -12.20 -6.29 6.56
C GLY A 110 -11.37 -7.50 7.01
N GLY A 111 -12.04 -8.62 7.28
CA GLY A 111 -11.37 -9.83 7.75
C GLY A 111 -10.49 -10.49 6.68
N ALA A 112 -10.80 -10.27 5.39
CA ALA A 112 -10.01 -10.74 4.26
C ALA A 112 -8.54 -10.28 4.34
N LEU A 113 -8.28 -9.04 4.75
CA LEU A 113 -6.91 -8.53 4.88
C LEU A 113 -6.07 -9.37 5.85
N LEU A 114 -6.65 -9.73 7.00
CA LEU A 114 -5.99 -10.55 8.02
C LEU A 114 -5.81 -12.01 7.60
N LEU A 115 -6.67 -12.49 6.69
CA LEU A 115 -6.56 -13.83 6.13
C LEU A 115 -5.39 -13.94 5.16
N TYR A 116 -5.27 -12.98 4.24
CA TYR A 116 -4.32 -13.03 3.13
C TYR A 116 -2.97 -12.37 3.39
N ASP A 117 -2.91 -11.33 4.23
CA ASP A 117 -1.65 -10.64 4.53
C ASP A 117 -1.06 -11.13 5.86
N ALA A 118 -0.02 -11.96 5.74
CA ALA A 118 0.70 -12.53 6.88
C ALA A 118 1.42 -11.47 7.74
N LYS A 119 1.88 -10.37 7.13
CA LYS A 119 2.57 -9.29 7.87
C LYS A 119 1.58 -8.57 8.77
N VAL A 120 0.40 -8.23 8.22
CA VAL A 120 -0.67 -7.58 8.99
C VAL A 120 -1.17 -8.47 10.11
N TRP A 121 -1.38 -9.76 9.80
CA TRP A 121 -1.76 -10.76 10.79
C TRP A 121 -0.75 -10.80 11.94
N SER A 122 0.55 -10.95 11.63
CA SER A 122 1.62 -11.03 12.64
C SER A 122 1.69 -9.78 13.51
N ILE A 123 1.55 -8.58 12.94
CA ILE A 123 1.54 -7.31 13.70
C ILE A 123 0.39 -7.30 14.72
N VAL A 124 -0.83 -7.64 14.28
CA VAL A 124 -2.02 -7.61 15.14
C VAL A 124 -1.98 -8.73 16.18
N ASP A 125 -1.59 -9.94 15.80
CA ASP A 125 -1.47 -11.10 16.68
C ASP A 125 -0.41 -10.90 17.76
N THR A 126 0.79 -10.46 17.37
CA THR A 126 1.89 -10.16 18.30
C THR A 126 1.49 -9.06 19.28
N TRP A 127 0.84 -8.00 18.78
CA TRP A 127 0.33 -6.94 19.63
C TRP A 127 -0.69 -7.46 20.63
N LEU A 128 -1.72 -8.18 20.18
CA LEU A 128 -2.75 -8.76 21.07
C LEU A 128 -2.13 -9.65 22.15
N CYS A 129 -1.14 -10.46 21.78
CA CYS A 129 -0.43 -11.34 22.71
C CYS A 129 0.48 -10.59 23.70
N SER A 130 0.91 -9.37 23.37
CA SER A 130 1.74 -8.52 24.24
C SER A 130 0.94 -7.73 25.29
N LEU A 131 -0.39 -7.70 25.19
CA LEU A 131 -1.24 -6.92 26.08
C LEU A 131 -1.35 -7.53 27.48
N ASP A 132 -1.24 -6.69 28.51
CA ASP A 132 -1.61 -7.06 29.88
C ASP A 132 -3.12 -7.38 29.96
N PRO A 133 -3.55 -8.36 30.80
CA PRO A 133 -4.96 -8.74 30.92
C PRO A 133 -5.93 -7.58 31.19
N LYS A 134 -5.53 -6.56 31.96
CA LYS A 134 -6.39 -5.41 32.26
C LYS A 134 -6.56 -4.50 31.04
N MET A 135 -5.47 -4.28 30.30
CA MET A 135 -5.51 -3.52 29.05
C MET A 135 -6.35 -4.27 28.01
N PHE A 136 -6.17 -5.58 27.89
CA PHE A 136 -6.96 -6.42 26.99
C PHE A 136 -8.46 -6.31 27.27
N GLN A 137 -8.88 -6.39 28.55
CA GLN A 137 -10.30 -6.21 28.93
C GLN A 137 -10.85 -4.83 28.58
N THR A 138 -10.00 -3.80 28.67
CA THR A 138 -10.37 -2.42 28.33
C THR A 138 -10.58 -2.25 26.82
N LEU A 139 -9.76 -2.90 26.00
CA LEU A 139 -9.80 -2.81 24.54
C LEU A 139 -10.79 -3.78 23.89
N LEU A 140 -11.19 -4.84 24.60
CA LEU A 140 -12.10 -5.88 24.11
C LEU A 140 -13.39 -5.35 23.46
N PRO A 141 -14.11 -4.37 24.04
CA PRO A 141 -15.31 -3.82 23.42
C PRO A 141 -15.04 -3.17 22.05
N LEU A 142 -13.88 -2.51 21.91
CA LEU A 142 -13.46 -1.88 20.65
C LEU A 142 -13.13 -2.95 19.62
N LEU A 143 -12.32 -3.95 19.99
CA LEU A 143 -11.98 -5.08 19.13
C LEU A 143 -13.23 -5.85 18.69
N ARG A 144 -14.18 -6.08 19.60
CA ARG A 144 -15.43 -6.76 19.28
C ARG A 144 -16.24 -5.95 18.27
N ARG A 145 -16.29 -4.62 18.40
CA ARG A 145 -16.97 -3.73 17.46
C ARG A 145 -16.32 -3.77 16.08
N THR A 146 -15.01 -3.63 15.99
CA THR A 146 -14.29 -3.62 14.69
C THR A 146 -14.43 -4.97 13.99
N PHE A 147 -14.19 -6.07 14.70
CA PHE A 147 -14.34 -7.42 14.16
C PHE A 147 -15.80 -7.81 13.85
N ALA A 148 -16.79 -7.24 14.54
CA ALA A 148 -18.19 -7.45 14.21
C ALA A 148 -18.57 -6.91 12.83
N GLY A 149 -17.82 -5.93 12.30
CA GLY A 149 -17.97 -5.43 10.93
C GLY A 149 -17.54 -6.43 9.86
N PHE A 150 -16.83 -7.50 10.21
CA PHE A 150 -16.35 -8.50 9.25
C PHE A 150 -17.44 -9.48 8.84
N ALA A 151 -17.35 -9.98 7.60
CA ALA A 151 -18.30 -10.97 7.12
C ALA A 151 -18.24 -12.24 7.98
N PHE A 152 -19.37 -12.93 8.13
CA PHE A 152 -19.44 -14.13 8.97
C PHE A 152 -18.44 -15.22 8.56
N GLY A 153 -18.27 -15.43 7.24
CA GLY A 153 -17.29 -16.37 6.70
C GLY A 153 -15.85 -16.01 7.05
N GLU A 154 -15.48 -14.72 6.93
CA GLU A 154 -14.15 -14.23 7.30
C GLU A 154 -13.87 -14.44 8.79
N ARG A 155 -14.84 -14.10 9.66
CA ARG A 155 -14.69 -14.33 11.11
C ARG A 155 -14.46 -15.79 11.45
N ARG A 156 -15.18 -16.72 10.80
CA ARG A 156 -15.00 -18.16 11.01
C ARG A 156 -13.60 -18.60 10.59
N GLN A 157 -13.12 -18.18 9.42
CA GLN A 157 -11.79 -18.52 8.95
C GLN A 157 -10.69 -17.92 9.83
N LEU A 158 -10.87 -16.69 10.31
CA LEU A 158 -9.95 -16.07 11.28
C LEU A 158 -9.88 -16.88 12.58
N LEU A 159 -11.02 -17.32 13.12
CA LEU A 159 -11.05 -18.18 14.32
C LEU A 159 -10.35 -19.53 14.10
N GLU A 160 -10.49 -20.11 12.91
CA GLU A 160 -9.79 -21.35 12.54
C GLU A 160 -8.28 -21.12 12.39
N LYS A 161 -7.88 -19.97 11.82
CA LYS A 161 -6.47 -19.56 11.72
C LYS A 161 -5.82 -19.41 13.10
N VAL A 162 -6.52 -18.83 14.08
CA VAL A 162 -6.05 -18.76 15.48
C VAL A 162 -5.88 -20.15 16.11
N GLN A 163 -6.78 -21.09 15.80
CA GLN A 163 -6.72 -22.45 16.37
C GLN A 163 -5.57 -23.28 15.77
N THR A 164 -5.28 -23.08 14.49
CA THR A 164 -4.23 -23.82 13.76
C THR A 164 -2.83 -23.21 13.94
N GLN A 165 -2.74 -21.90 14.18
CA GLN A 165 -1.49 -21.19 14.48
C GLN A 165 -1.49 -20.70 15.94
N PRO A 166 -0.94 -21.48 16.90
CA PRO A 166 -0.89 -21.02 18.28
C PRO A 166 -0.04 -19.75 18.42
N ALA A 167 -0.56 -18.80 19.20
CA ALA A 167 -0.01 -17.49 19.50
C ALA A 167 1.51 -17.49 19.73
N GLY A 168 2.22 -16.52 19.14
CA GLY A 168 3.66 -16.32 19.33
C GLY A 168 4.58 -17.20 18.47
N LYS A 169 4.02 -18.03 17.58
CA LYS A 169 4.77 -18.73 16.51
C LYS A 169 4.66 -18.06 15.14
N THR A 170 4.09 -16.86 15.07
CA THR A 170 4.05 -16.01 13.88
C THR A 170 5.44 -15.41 13.65
N ALA A 171 6.40 -16.26 13.26
CA ALA A 171 7.58 -15.77 12.57
C ALA A 171 7.07 -14.93 11.39
N ILE A 172 7.51 -13.66 11.29
CA ILE A 172 7.36 -12.90 10.06
C ILE A 172 7.93 -13.83 8.99
N PRO A 173 7.12 -14.31 8.02
CA PRO A 173 7.67 -15.14 6.98
C PRO A 173 8.71 -14.26 6.29
N ALA A 174 9.99 -14.57 6.50
CA ALA A 174 11.05 -14.03 5.67
C ALA A 174 10.60 -14.38 4.25
N SER A 175 10.35 -13.35 3.45
CA SER A 175 9.78 -13.43 2.11
C SER A 175 10.67 -14.33 1.24
N ALA A 176 10.40 -15.63 1.34
CA ALA A 176 11.07 -16.73 0.68
C ALA A 176 10.16 -17.97 0.74
N GLU A 177 8.84 -17.77 0.81
CA GLU A 177 7.94 -18.79 0.30
C GLU A 177 8.28 -18.95 -1.18
N ALA A 178 8.64 -20.18 -1.56
CA ALA A 178 9.18 -20.54 -2.84
C ALA A 178 8.30 -19.99 -3.97
N PHE A 179 8.73 -18.89 -4.58
CA PHE A 179 8.11 -18.38 -5.79
C PHE A 179 8.18 -19.48 -6.84
N ASP A 180 7.04 -20.03 -7.25
CA ASP A 180 6.96 -21.05 -8.28
C ASP A 180 6.83 -20.35 -9.65
N PRO A 181 7.92 -20.26 -10.43
CA PRO A 181 7.90 -19.57 -11.71
C PRO A 181 6.99 -20.28 -12.73
N ALA A 182 6.78 -21.60 -12.60
CA ALA A 182 5.95 -22.35 -13.53
C ALA A 182 4.46 -22.05 -13.32
N LEU A 183 4.03 -21.95 -12.06
CA LEU A 183 2.66 -21.58 -11.71
C LEU A 183 2.38 -20.11 -12.05
N ALA A 184 3.35 -19.21 -11.82
CA ALA A 184 3.27 -17.82 -12.24
C ALA A 184 3.15 -17.66 -13.77
N ALA A 185 3.95 -18.42 -14.54
CA ALA A 185 3.91 -18.42 -16.00
C ALA A 185 2.57 -18.90 -16.56
N ALA A 186 1.92 -19.86 -15.91
CA ALA A 186 0.61 -20.37 -16.34
C ALA A 186 -0.51 -19.34 -16.21
N CYS A 187 -0.43 -18.42 -15.24
CA CYS A 187 -1.44 -17.37 -15.03
C CYS A 187 -1.18 -16.09 -15.84
N LEU A 188 0.03 -15.88 -16.36
CA LEU A 188 0.43 -14.68 -17.11
C LEU A 188 -0.45 -14.37 -18.32
N PRO A 189 -0.83 -15.33 -19.19
CA PRO A 189 -1.68 -15.04 -20.36
C PRO A 189 -3.08 -14.55 -19.99
N LEU A 190 -3.64 -15.06 -18.89
CA LEU A 190 -4.96 -14.64 -18.41
C LEU A 190 -4.89 -13.25 -17.78
N LEU A 191 -3.81 -12.96 -17.04
CA LEU A 191 -3.58 -11.63 -16.46
C LEU A 191 -3.29 -10.59 -17.54
N SER A 192 -2.52 -10.92 -18.58
CA SER A 192 -2.29 -10.00 -19.71
C SER A 192 -3.59 -9.69 -20.45
N GLN A 193 -4.48 -10.67 -20.61
CA GLN A 193 -5.81 -10.46 -21.17
C GLN A 193 -6.69 -9.58 -20.27
N LEU A 194 -6.69 -9.80 -18.95
CA LEU A 194 -7.47 -9.01 -17.99
C LEU A 194 -6.97 -7.56 -17.85
N LEU A 195 -5.65 -7.36 -17.93
CA LEU A 195 -5.01 -6.05 -17.83
C LEU A 195 -4.94 -5.32 -19.18
N GLY A 196 -5.41 -5.94 -20.26
CA GLY A 196 -5.38 -5.35 -21.61
C GLY A 196 -3.96 -5.23 -22.19
N LEU A 197 -2.99 -5.95 -21.64
CA LEU A 197 -1.61 -6.01 -22.11
C LEU A 197 -1.46 -7.04 -23.24
N GLN A 198 -2.38 -7.03 -24.21
CA GLN A 198 -2.24 -7.88 -25.38
C GLN A 198 -0.94 -7.50 -26.09
N GLU A 199 0.11 -8.30 -25.92
CA GLU A 199 1.15 -8.38 -26.93
C GLU A 199 0.47 -8.94 -28.17
N GLU A 200 0.19 -8.05 -29.13
CA GLU A 200 0.01 -8.46 -30.52
C GLU A 200 1.31 -9.17 -30.91
N SER A 201 1.33 -10.51 -30.81
CA SER A 201 2.35 -11.28 -31.50
C SER A 201 2.09 -11.17 -33.01
N PRO A 202 3.13 -10.86 -33.81
CA PRO A 202 3.05 -10.73 -35.26
C PRO A 202 2.74 -12.06 -35.98
#